data_AF-A0A662J3U3-F1
#
_entry.id   AF-A0A662J3U3-F1
#
_cell.length_a   1.000
_cell.length_b   1.000
_cell.length_c   1.000
_cell.angle_alpha   90.00
_cell.angle_beta   90.00
_cell.angle_gamma   90.00
#
_symmetry.space_group_name_H-M   'P 1'
#
loop_
_entity.id
_entity.type
_entity.pdbx_description
1 polymer ?
#
loop_
_entity_poly.entity_id
_entity_poly.type
_entity_poly.pdbx_seq_one_letter_code
_entity_poly.pdbx_strand_id
1 'polypeptide(L)' 'MPELPLAPIDRVIREAGAQRVGGDAVKALGQILETIAFDIAREAVELA' A
#
# COMPACT_ATOMS: atom_id res chain seq x y z
N MET A 1 11.37 2.77 -4.72
CA MET A 1 10.58 3.38 -3.63
C MET A 1 9.12 3.07 -3.95
N PRO A 2 8.25 2.82 -2.97
CA PRO A 2 6.83 2.63 -3.28
C PRO A 2 6.29 3.86 -4.01
N GLU A 3 5.63 3.68 -5.17
CA GLU A 3 5.04 4.79 -5.93
C GLU A 3 3.73 5.28 -5.28
N LEU A 4 3.11 4.44 -4.46
CA LEU A 4 1.91 4.77 -3.71
C LEU A 4 2.20 5.85 -2.65
N PRO A 5 1.34 6.89 -2.52
CA PRO A 5 1.54 7.93 -1.52
C PRO A 5 1.59 7.37 -0.10
N LEU A 6 2.62 7.73 0.67
CA LEU A 6 2.85 7.19 2.02
C LEU A 6 1.81 7.69 3.05
N ALA A 7 1.27 8.90 2.89
CA ALA A 7 0.30 9.47 3.83
C ALA A 7 -1.00 8.66 3.99
N PRO A 8 -1.70 8.24 2.91
CA PRO A 8 -2.85 7.36 3.05
C PRO A 8 -2.48 5.98 3.63
N ILE A 9 -1.29 5.46 3.34
CA ILE A 9 -0.82 4.18 3.91
C ILE A 9 -0.65 4.30 5.43
N ASP A 10 0.00 5.37 5.91
CA ASP A 10 0.13 5.65 7.35
C ASP A 10 -1.24 5.72 8.05
N ARG A 11 -2.21 6.39 7.41
CA ARG A 11 -3.59 6.48 7.92
C ARG A 11 -4.26 5.11 8.01
N VAL A 12 -4.14 4.26 7.00
CA VAL A 12 -4.70 2.88 7.05
C VAL A 12 -4.13 2.10 8.23
N ILE A 13 -2.82 2.19 8.49
CA ILE A 13 -2.19 1.50 9.62
C ILE A 13 -2.72 2.02 10.97
N ARG A 14 -2.96 3.33 11.10
CA ARG A 14 -3.55 3.93 12.30
C ARG A 14 -5.01 3.53 12.50
N GLU A 15 -5.81 3.54 11.44
CA GLU A 15 -7.21 3.11 11.47
C GLU A 15 -7.34 1.62 11.80
N ALA A 16 -6.34 0.81 11.43
CA ALA A 16 -6.21 -0.59 11.87
C ALA A 16 -5.83 -0.75 13.36
N GLY A 17 -5.66 0.34 14.10
CA GLY A 17 -5.45 0.35 15.56
C GLY A 17 -4.02 0.62 16.01
N ALA A 18 -3.10 0.96 15.10
CA ALA A 18 -1.73 1.28 15.50
C ALA A 18 -1.65 2.63 16.23
N GLN A 19 -1.21 2.62 17.49
CA GLN A 19 -1.00 3.84 18.28
C GLN A 19 0.20 4.67 17.78
N ARG A 20 1.22 4.00 17.23
CA ARG A 20 2.40 4.62 16.62
C ARG A 20 2.79 3.84 15.37
N VAL A 21 3.18 4.56 14.33
CA VAL A 21 3.58 3.99 13.04
C VAL A 21 4.98 4.50 12.70
N GLY A 22 5.91 3.59 12.44
CA GLY A 22 7.25 3.92 11.97
C GLY A 22 7.28 4.08 10.46
N GLY A 23 8.14 4.97 9.95
CA GLY A 23 8.24 5.23 8.50
C GLY A 23 8.55 3.97 7.67
N ASP A 24 9.30 3.03 8.21
CA ASP A 24 9.60 1.77 7.52
C ASP A 24 8.39 0.83 7.45
N ALA A 25 7.48 0.87 8.44
CA ALA A 25 6.22 0.13 8.38
C ALA A 25 5.32 0.67 7.25
N VAL A 26 5.29 2.00 7.06
CA VAL A 26 4.55 2.63 5.97
C VAL A 26 5.13 2.22 4.60
N LYS A 27 6.46 2.23 4.46
CA LYS A 27 7.13 1.80 3.22
C LYS A 27 6.87 0.31 2.92
N ALA A 28 6.97 -0.55 3.93
CA ALA A 28 6.75 -1.98 3.79
C ALA A 28 5.32 -2.28 3.34
N LEU A 29 4.31 -1.67 3.97
CA LEU A 29 2.93 -1.82 3.52
C LEU A 29 2.72 -1.26 2.11
N GLY A 30 3.37 -0.14 1.77
CA GLY A 30 3.33 0.41 0.41
C GLY A 30 3.82 -0.58 -0.66
N GLN A 31 4.94 -1.26 -0.41
CA GLN A 31 5.47 -2.28 -1.33
C GLN A 31 4.52 -3.48 -1.51
N ILE A 32 3.86 -3.90 -0.43
CA ILE A 32 2.87 -5.00 -0.47
C ILE A 32 1.65 -4.56 -1.29
N LEU A 33 1.10 -3.38 -1.01
CA LEU A 33 -0.06 -2.85 -1.71
C LEU A 33 0.21 -2.65 -3.20
N GLU A 34 1.39 -2.15 -3.55
CA GLU A 34 1.80 -1.96 -4.94
C GLU A 34 1.90 -3.30 -5.70
N THR A 35 2.47 -4.32 -5.08
CA THR A 35 2.53 -5.67 -5.67
C THR A 35 1.12 -6.18 -5.99
N ILE A 36 0.22 -6.12 -5.00
CA ILE A 36 -1.19 -6.55 -5.17
C ILE A 36 -1.88 -5.71 -6.26
N ALA A 37 -1.67 -4.40 -6.26
CA ALA A 37 -2.26 -3.50 -7.25
C ALA A 37 -1.81 -3.84 -8.66
N PHE A 38 -0.53 -4.18 -8.87
CA PHE A 38 -0.02 -4.60 -10.17
C PHE A 38 -0.58 -5.95 -10.64
N ASP A 39 -0.76 -6.91 -9.74
CA ASP A 39 -1.38 -8.19 -10.08
C ASP A 39 -2.83 -7.98 -10.54
N ILE A 40 -3.63 -7.21 -9.78
CA ILE A 40 -5.01 -6.85 -10.13
C ILE A 40 -5.06 -6.06 -11.45
N ALA A 41 -4.14 -5.11 -11.64
CA ALA A 41 -4.10 -4.30 -12.85
C ALA A 41 -3.80 -5.14 -14.10
N ARG A 42 -2.94 -6.17 -13.99
CA ARG A 42 -2.66 -7.10 -15.09
C ARG A 42 -3.93 -7.87 -15.47
N GLU A 43 -4.64 -8.43 -14.51
CA GLU A 43 -5.91 -9.13 -14.75
C GLU A 43 -6.97 -8.20 -15.36
N ALA A 44 -7.07 -6.95 -14.89
CA ALA A 44 -8.01 -5.97 -15.43
C ALA A 44 -7.72 -5.64 -16.90
N VAL A 45 -6.45 -5.59 -17.32
CA VAL A 45 -6.06 -5.38 -18.71
C VAL A 45 -6.45 -6.57 -19.59
N GLU A 46 -6.44 -7.79 -19.09
CA GLU A 46 -6.91 -8.97 -19.85
C GLU A 46 -8.42 -8.92 -20.16
N LEU A 47 -9.18 -8.13 -19.38
CA LEU A 47 -10.64 -7.95 -19.55
C LEU A 47 -11.03 -6.71 -20.36
N ALA A 48 -10.08 -5.85 -20.73
CA ALA A 48 -10.31 -4.58 -21.44
C ALA A 48 -10.32 -4.76 -22.97
#